data_AF-A0A841LHU6-F1
#
_entry.id   AF-A0A841LHU6-F1
#
_cell.length_a   1.000
_cell.length_b   1.000
_cell.length_c   1.000
_cell.angle_alpha   90.00
_cell.angle_beta   90.00
_cell.angle_gamma   90.00
#
_symmetry.space_group_name_H-M   'P 1'
#
loop_
_entity.id
_entity.type
_entity.pdbx_description
1 polymer ?
#
loop_
_entity_poly.entity_id
_entity_poly.type
_entity_poly.pdbx_seq_one_letter_code
_entity_poly.pdbx_strand_id
1 'polypeptide(L)'
;MIWRRVLDYLKELRSAEAAQWDILPKWLQILTYALALPAWLYLASGIMSGEPRSGLGADIAIGLFVSTGVLQIVLIIRAYWRGDIL
;
A
#
# COMPACT_ATOMS: atom_id res chain seq x y z
N MET A 1 27.66 0.25 -19.94
CA MET A 1 27.73 -0.76 -18.86
C MET A 1 26.78 -0.46 -17.69
N ILE A 2 26.60 0.82 -17.30
CA ILE A 2 25.72 1.24 -16.19
C ILE A 2 24.23 0.95 -16.44
N TRP A 3 23.73 1.24 -17.65
CA TRP A 3 22.32 1.08 -18.02
C TRP A 3 21.78 -0.34 -17.91
N ARG A 4 22.62 -1.35 -18.13
CA ARG A 4 22.22 -2.76 -18.03
C ARG A 4 21.94 -3.14 -16.58
N ARG A 5 22.82 -2.72 -15.65
CA ARG A 5 22.61 -2.92 -14.21
C ARG A 5 21.36 -2.22 -13.72
N VAL A 6 21.12 -0.98 -14.16
CA VAL A 6 19.90 -0.23 -13.80
C VAL A 6 18.64 -0.98 -14.24
N LEU A 7 18.61 -1.50 -15.47
CA LEU A 7 17.48 -2.29 -15.95
C LEU A 7 17.29 -3.60 -15.18
N ASP A 8 18.38 -4.25 -14.78
CA ASP A 8 18.32 -5.48 -13.99
C ASP A 8 17.79 -5.20 -12.58
N TYR A 9 18.25 -4.13 -11.92
CA TYR A 9 17.72 -3.67 -10.62
C TYR A 9 16.23 -3.32 -10.69
N LEU A 10 15.79 -2.64 -11.75
CA LEU A 10 14.38 -2.28 -11.91
C LEU A 10 13.48 -3.51 -12.08
N LYS A 11 13.97 -4.56 -12.74
CA LYS A 11 13.23 -5.82 -12.88
C LYS A 11 13.14 -6.56 -11.54
N GLU A 12 14.24 -6.59 -10.80
CA GLU A 12 14.33 -7.22 -9.49
C GLU A 12 13.41 -6.54 -8.45
N LEU A 13 13.40 -5.20 -8.44
CA LEU A 13 12.48 -4.42 -7.62
C LEU A 13 11.02 -4.72 -7.96
N ARG A 14 10.67 -4.74 -9.26
CA ARG A 14 9.30 -5.03 -9.69
C ARG A 14 8.87 -6.45 -9.29
N SER A 15 9.77 -7.43 -9.33
CA SER A 15 9.47 -8.79 -8.86
C SER A 15 9.31 -8.85 -7.33
N ALA A 16 10.09 -8.10 -6.58
CA ALA A 16 9.99 -8.04 -5.12
C ALA A 16 8.69 -7.36 -4.66
N GLU A 17 8.30 -6.26 -5.31
CA GLU A 17 7.03 -5.57 -5.03
C GLU A 17 5.81 -6.44 -5.38
N ALA A 18 5.85 -7.14 -6.51
CA ALA A 18 4.80 -8.09 -6.89
C ALA A 18 4.71 -9.25 -5.88
N ALA A 19 5.84 -9.79 -5.44
CA ALA A 19 5.88 -10.84 -4.42
C ALA A 19 5.27 -10.36 -3.09
N GLN A 20 5.55 -9.13 -2.65
CA GLN A 20 4.98 -8.57 -1.42
C GLN A 20 3.46 -8.44 -1.47
N TRP A 21 2.90 -8.03 -2.61
CA TRP A 21 1.44 -7.92 -2.77
C TRP A 21 0.75 -9.29 -2.80
N ASP A 22 1.34 -10.26 -3.50
CA ASP A 22 0.80 -11.61 -3.63
C ASP A 22 0.82 -12.40 -2.31
N ILE A 23 1.69 -12.01 -1.37
CA ILE A 23 1.78 -12.59 -0.03
C ILE A 23 0.64 -12.14 0.88
N LEU A 24 -0.01 -11.00 0.59
CA LEU A 24 -1.11 -10.53 1.39
C LEU A 24 -2.36 -11.42 1.21
N PRO A 25 -3.11 -11.72 2.28
CA PRO A 25 -4.37 -12.42 2.15
C PRO A 25 -5.35 -11.71 1.22
N LYS A 26 -6.12 -12.45 0.42
CA LYS A 26 -7.11 -11.89 -0.53
C LYS A 26 -8.08 -10.92 0.13
N TRP A 27 -8.51 -11.19 1.37
CA TRP A 27 -9.42 -10.31 2.08
C TRP A 27 -8.80 -8.93 2.35
N LEU A 28 -7.47 -8.86 2.60
CA LEU A 28 -6.75 -7.61 2.84
C LEU A 28 -6.51 -6.86 1.53
N GLN A 29 -6.25 -7.57 0.44
CA GLN A 29 -6.20 -6.98 -0.90
C GLN A 29 -7.55 -6.33 -1.26
N ILE A 30 -8.67 -7.03 -1.01
CA ILE A 30 -10.02 -6.49 -1.19
C ILE A 30 -10.25 -5.26 -0.31
N LEU A 31 -9.88 -5.32 0.97
CA LEU A 31 -9.99 -4.20 1.92
C LEU A 31 -9.23 -2.97 1.41
N THR A 32 -8.05 -3.18 0.84
CA THR A 32 -7.21 -2.13 0.26
C THR A 32 -7.89 -1.46 -0.94
N TYR A 33 -8.40 -2.26 -1.87
CA TYR A 33 -9.08 -1.74 -3.06
C TYR A 33 -10.42 -1.10 -2.75
N ALA A 34 -11.20 -1.68 -1.83
CA ALA A 34 -12.57 -1.27 -1.56
C ALA A 34 -12.68 -0.11 -0.55
N LEU A 35 -11.71 0.02 0.37
CA LEU A 35 -11.80 1.00 1.46
C LEU A 35 -10.59 1.93 1.49
N ALA A 36 -9.37 1.40 1.55
CA ALA A 36 -8.17 2.24 1.72
C ALA A 36 -7.92 3.16 0.52
N LEU A 37 -8.00 2.64 -0.72
CA LEU A 37 -7.81 3.46 -1.92
C LEU A 37 -8.90 4.53 -2.09
N PRO A 38 -10.21 4.22 -1.97
CA PRO A 38 -11.23 5.26 -1.98
C PRO A 38 -11.07 6.30 -0.87
N ALA A 39 -10.68 5.88 0.34
CA ALA A 39 -10.40 6.80 1.44
C ALA A 39 -9.23 7.75 1.13
N TRP A 40 -8.15 7.23 0.54
CA TRP A 40 -7.04 8.05 0.06
C TRP A 40 -7.49 9.03 -1.03
N LEU A 41 -8.26 8.57 -2.01
CA LEU A 41 -8.77 9.44 -3.08
C LEU A 41 -9.66 10.55 -2.54
N TYR A 42 -10.52 10.25 -1.56
CA TYR A 42 -11.34 11.25 -0.87
C TYR A 42 -10.47 12.34 -0.21
N LEU A 43 -9.44 11.94 0.54
CA LEU A 43 -8.50 12.88 1.19
C LEU A 43 -7.70 13.68 0.16
N ALA A 44 -7.11 13.00 -0.82
CA ALA A 44 -6.30 13.59 -1.88
C ALA A 44 -7.11 14.59 -2.71
N SER A 45 -8.39 14.33 -2.97
CA SER A 45 -9.26 15.27 -3.67
C SER A 45 -9.34 16.62 -2.96
N GLY A 46 -9.45 16.63 -1.63
CA GLY A 46 -9.48 17.84 -0.84
C GLY A 46 -8.17 18.61 -0.96
N ILE A 47 -7.05 17.92 -0.77
CA ILE A 47 -5.70 18.51 -0.89
C ILE A 47 -5.51 19.15 -2.27
N MET A 48 -5.83 18.44 -3.36
CA MET A 48 -5.64 18.92 -4.72
C MET A 48 -6.59 20.07 -5.09
N SER A 49 -7.75 20.15 -4.44
CA SER A 49 -8.67 21.28 -4.59
C SER A 49 -8.31 22.51 -3.75
N GLY A 50 -7.27 22.44 -2.90
CA GLY A 50 -6.93 23.51 -1.96
C GLY A 50 -7.83 23.56 -0.72
N GLU A 51 -8.73 22.59 -0.57
CA GLU A 51 -9.66 22.47 0.56
C GLU A 51 -9.46 21.10 1.26
N PRO A 52 -8.45 20.97 2.14
CA PRO A 52 -8.23 19.73 2.88
C PRO A 52 -9.49 19.27 3.60
N ARG A 53 -9.86 18.00 3.41
CA ARG A 53 -11.03 17.41 4.07
C ARG A 53 -10.82 17.43 5.59
N SER A 54 -11.86 17.78 6.34
CA SER A 54 -11.84 17.83 7.80
C SER A 54 -13.12 17.27 8.42
N GLY A 55 -13.09 17.03 9.74
CA GLY A 55 -14.20 16.47 10.50
C GLY A 55 -14.33 14.95 10.33
N LEU A 56 -15.47 14.41 10.79
CA LEU A 56 -15.68 12.96 10.95
C LEU A 56 -15.39 12.15 9.67
N GLY A 57 -15.76 12.67 8.50
CA GLY A 57 -15.51 11.98 7.22
C GLY A 57 -14.01 11.86 6.91
N ALA A 58 -13.21 12.87 7.24
CA ALA A 58 -11.76 12.82 7.10
C ALA A 58 -11.13 11.86 8.12
N ASP A 59 -11.60 11.87 9.36
CA ASP A 59 -11.12 10.98 10.42
C ASP A 59 -11.36 9.50 10.07
N ILE A 60 -12.54 9.17 9.55
CA ILE A 60 -12.87 7.82 9.07
C ILE A 60 -11.97 7.44 7.89
N ALA A 61 -11.78 8.34 6.92
CA ALA A 61 -10.93 8.06 5.76
C ALA A 61 -9.47 7.81 6.17
N ILE A 62 -8.93 8.63 7.06
CA ILE A 62 -7.59 8.43 7.64
C ILE A 62 -7.53 7.10 8.36
N GLY A 63 -8.52 6.79 9.21
CA GLY A 63 -8.60 5.53 9.92
C GLY A 63 -8.58 4.32 9.00
N LEU A 64 -9.41 4.31 7.94
CA LEU A 64 -9.47 3.23 6.95
C LEU A 64 -8.14 3.06 6.21
N PHE A 65 -7.52 4.16 5.77
CA PHE A 65 -6.26 4.11 5.04
C PHE A 65 -5.10 3.65 5.92
N VAL A 66 -4.92 4.29 7.08
CA VAL A 66 -3.81 4.01 8.00
C VAL A 66 -3.93 2.61 8.60
N SER A 67 -5.11 2.21 9.07
CA SER A 67 -5.29 0.86 9.64
C SER A 67 -5.03 -0.24 8.63
N THR A 68 -5.46 -0.06 7.37
CA THR A 68 -5.16 -1.00 6.29
C THR A 68 -3.65 -1.07 6.04
N GLY A 69 -2.97 0.07 5.98
CA GLY A 69 -1.50 0.12 5.85
C GLY A 69 -0.77 -0.59 6.99
N VAL A 70 -1.23 -0.40 8.23
CA VAL A 70 -0.67 -1.10 9.40
C VAL A 70 -0.85 -2.62 9.28
N LEU A 71 -2.03 -3.09 8.87
CA LEU A 71 -2.27 -4.52 8.65
C LEU A 71 -1.35 -5.09 7.57
N GLN A 72 -1.16 -4.38 6.46
CA GLN A 72 -0.25 -4.80 5.40
C GLN A 72 1.19 -4.93 5.93
N ILE A 73 1.68 -3.91 6.64
CA ILE A 73 3.05 -3.91 7.20
C ILE A 73 3.23 -5.09 8.16
N VAL A 74 2.29 -5.32 9.08
CA VAL A 74 2.38 -6.42 10.05
C VAL A 74 2.44 -7.79 9.34
N LEU A 75 1.63 -7.99 8.30
CA LEU A 75 1.62 -9.26 7.56
C LEU A 75 2.86 -9.46 6.70
N ILE A 76 3.38 -8.39 6.09
CA ILE A 76 4.65 -8.42 5.35
C ILE A 76 5.80 -8.77 6.30
N ILE A 77 5.89 -8.12 7.47
CA ILE A 77 6.91 -8.43 8.48
C ILE A 77 6.79 -9.89 8.94
N ARG A 78 5.57 -10.36 9.19
CA ARG A 78 5.33 -11.75 9.59
C ARG A 78 5.77 -12.74 8.51
N ALA A 79 5.48 -12.45 7.25
CA ALA A 79 5.88 -13.30 6.12
C ALA A 79 7.41 -13.28 5.93
N TYR A 80 8.05 -12.13 6.15
CA TYR A 80 9.51 -12.02 6.15
C TYR A 80 10.15 -12.89 7.24
N TRP A 81 9.63 -12.85 8.48
CA TRP A 81 10.13 -13.71 9.56
C TRP A 81 9.92 -15.20 9.33
N ARG A 82 8.91 -15.58 8.54
CA ARG A 82 8.68 -16.97 8.14
C ARG A 82 9.58 -17.42 6.99
N GLY A 83 10.30 -16.50 6.34
CA GLY A 83 11.08 -16.78 5.14
C GLY A 83 10.23 -16.94 3.87
N ASP A 84 8.99 -16.43 3.86
CA ASP A 84 8.14 -16.49 2.66
C ASP A 84 8.54 -15.43 1.60
N ILE A 85 9.29 -14.40 2.02
CA ILE A 85 9.80 -13.31 1.17
C ILE A 85 11.32 -13.27 1.36
N LEU A 86 12.04 -13.80 0.38
CA LEU A 86 13.49 -13.76 0.23
C LEU A 86 13.84 -13.56 -1.25
#